data_AF-A0A534LLH2-F1
#
_entry.id   AF-A0A534LLH2-F1
#
_cell.length_a   1.000
_cell.length_b   1.000
_cell.length_c   1.000
_cell.angle_alpha   90.00
_cell.angle_beta   90.00
_cell.angle_gamma   90.00
#
_symmetry.space_group_name_H-M   'P 1'
#
loop_
_entity.id
_entity.type
_entity.pdbx_description
1 polymer ?
#
loop_
_entity_poly.entity_id
_entity_poly.type
_entity_poly.pdbx_seq_one_letter_code
_entity_poly.pdbx_strand_id
1 'polypeptide(L)'
;MTRLSDIGERGAIEILSRIYDRGQPIGLGHDVGVVEWGDDYLVVTTDVVNQKTHIPAGASPTQIGWYATAVNLSDIAAAGARPLGFVAASSRSRERPSDAYGRTGSSCGPARSPAT
;
A
#
# COMPACT_ATOMS: atom_id res chain seq x y z
N MET A 1 -6.20 -28.13 -8.70
CA MET A 1 -5.22 -27.25 -8.05
C MET A 1 -6.00 -26.12 -7.40
N THR A 2 -5.92 -25.98 -6.08
CA THR A 2 -6.67 -24.97 -5.32
C THR A 2 -6.11 -23.58 -5.61
N ARG A 3 -6.97 -22.59 -5.84
CA ARG A 3 -6.56 -21.19 -6.05
C ARG A 3 -6.59 -20.43 -4.73
N LEU A 4 -5.86 -19.31 -4.67
CA LEU A 4 -5.89 -18.41 -3.51
C LEU A 4 -7.31 -17.87 -3.24
N SER A 5 -8.09 -17.63 -4.29
CA SER A 5 -9.50 -17.22 -4.19
C SER A 5 -10.38 -18.22 -3.47
N ASP A 6 -10.03 -19.50 -3.51
CA ASP A 6 -10.89 -20.58 -2.99
C ASP A 6 -10.68 -20.78 -1.49
N ILE A 7 -9.51 -20.36 -0.95
CA ILE A 7 -9.14 -20.48 0.46
C ILE A 7 -9.35 -19.18 1.26
N GLY A 8 -9.36 -18.04 0.57
CA GLY A 8 -9.49 -16.73 1.20
C GLY A 8 -8.27 -16.34 2.05
N GLU A 9 -8.37 -15.15 2.66
CA GLU A 9 -7.28 -14.54 3.44
C GLU A 9 -6.90 -15.38 4.66
N ARG A 10 -7.89 -15.72 5.51
CA ARG A 10 -7.64 -16.51 6.73
C ARG A 10 -6.97 -17.85 6.45
N GLY A 11 -7.46 -18.58 5.43
CA GLY A 11 -6.85 -19.84 5.03
C GLY A 11 -5.42 -19.66 4.49
N ALA A 12 -5.16 -18.58 3.75
CA ALA A 12 -3.81 -18.26 3.30
C ALA A 12 -2.87 -17.95 4.47
N ILE A 13 -3.32 -17.18 5.46
CA ILE A 13 -2.57 -16.88 6.68
C ILE A 13 -2.23 -18.18 7.42
N GLU A 14 -3.19 -19.08 7.63
CA GLU A 14 -2.94 -20.36 8.29
C GLU A 14 -1.88 -21.21 7.58
N ILE A 15 -1.91 -21.24 6.24
CA ILE A 15 -0.90 -21.95 5.45
C ILE A 15 0.48 -21.30 5.63
N LEU A 16 0.57 -19.97 5.53
CA LEU A 16 1.83 -19.25 5.71
C LEU A 16 2.37 -19.43 7.13
N SER A 17 1.52 -19.36 8.15
CA SER A 17 1.93 -19.56 9.54
C SER A 17 2.57 -20.92 9.76
N ARG A 18 2.05 -22.00 9.14
CA ARG A 18 2.67 -23.34 9.23
C ARG A 18 4.06 -23.42 8.59
N ILE A 19 4.33 -22.59 7.58
CA ILE A 19 5.61 -22.58 6.86
C ILE A 19 6.66 -21.75 7.64
N TYR A 20 6.20 -20.65 8.22
CA TYR A 20 7.07 -19.63 8.83
C TYR A 20 7.13 -19.69 10.34
N ASP A 21 6.34 -20.51 11.03
CA ASP A 21 6.47 -20.70 12.48
C ASP A 21 7.82 -21.35 12.80
N ARG A 22 8.69 -20.58 13.47
CA ARG A 22 10.06 -20.95 13.80
C ARG A 22 10.39 -20.65 15.26
N GLY A 23 9.37 -20.42 16.10
CA GLY A 23 9.56 -20.01 17.49
C GLY A 23 9.86 -18.53 17.65
N GLN A 24 9.14 -17.67 16.92
CA GLN A 24 9.21 -16.22 17.07
C GLN A 24 8.85 -15.79 18.50
N PRO A 25 9.45 -14.71 19.05
CA PRO A 25 9.27 -14.31 20.45
C PRO A 25 7.81 -14.10 20.89
N ILE A 26 6.97 -13.58 19.99
CA ILE A 26 5.53 -13.31 20.24
C ILE A 26 4.63 -14.25 19.39
N GLY A 27 5.23 -15.15 18.61
CA GLY A 27 4.52 -16.02 17.67
C GLY A 27 3.99 -15.29 16.43
N LEU A 28 3.32 -16.05 15.54
CA LEU A 28 2.65 -15.52 14.36
C LEU A 28 1.16 -15.28 14.67
N GLY A 29 0.61 -14.12 14.28
CA GLY A 29 -0.80 -13.77 14.49
C GLY A 29 -1.06 -12.47 15.25
N HIS A 30 -0.01 -11.74 15.62
CA HIS A 30 -0.12 -10.33 16.01
C HIS A 30 -0.13 -9.45 14.76
N ASP A 31 -0.70 -8.24 14.85
CA ASP A 31 -0.70 -7.23 13.76
C ASP A 31 0.70 -6.70 13.42
N VAL A 32 1.75 -7.21 14.09
CA VAL A 32 3.14 -6.83 13.87
C VAL A 32 4.05 -8.06 13.89
N GLY A 33 5.14 -7.99 13.13
CA GLY A 33 6.28 -8.88 13.27
C GLY A 33 7.23 -8.39 14.35
N VAL A 34 7.75 -9.32 15.16
CA VAL A 34 8.68 -9.02 16.25
C VAL A 34 9.96 -9.82 16.09
N VAL A 35 11.10 -9.15 16.18
CA VAL A 35 12.43 -9.78 16.18
C VAL A 35 13.25 -9.28 17.36
N GLU A 36 14.11 -10.16 17.89
CA GLU A 36 15.02 -9.80 18.98
C GLU A 36 16.01 -8.70 18.54
N TRP A 37 16.20 -7.70 19.39
CA TRP A 37 17.17 -6.62 19.20
C TRP A 37 17.93 -6.37 20.51
N GLY A 38 18.88 -7.26 20.82
CA GLY A 38 19.67 -7.15 22.05
C GLY A 38 18.78 -7.34 23.27
N ASP A 39 18.70 -6.31 24.12
CA ASP A 39 17.82 -6.31 25.30
C ASP A 39 16.39 -5.81 24.99
N ASP A 40 16.15 -5.33 23.76
CA ASP A 40 14.88 -4.81 23.28
C ASP A 40 14.29 -5.69 22.16
N TYR A 41 13.10 -5.31 21.68
CA TYR A 41 12.47 -5.91 20.51
C TYR A 41 12.31 -4.89 19.38
N LEU A 42 12.63 -5.33 18.16
CA LEU A 42 12.25 -4.59 16.96
C LEU A 42 10.86 -5.03 16.52
N VAL A 43 9.98 -4.04 16.35
CA VAL A 43 8.64 -4.23 15.83
C VAL A 43 8.55 -3.72 14.40
N VAL A 44 7.98 -4.53 13.51
CA VAL A 44 7.81 -4.21 12.09
C VAL A 44 6.37 -4.52 11.67
N THR A 45 5.73 -3.57 10.99
CA THR A 45 4.47 -3.79 10.26
C THR A 45 4.64 -3.41 8.80
N THR A 46 3.74 -3.91 7.95
CA THR A 46 3.67 -3.51 6.55
C THR A 46 2.24 -3.58 6.06
N ASP A 47 1.71 -2.43 5.62
CA ASP A 47 0.40 -2.34 4.98
C ASP A 47 0.45 -1.81 3.55
N VAL A 48 -0.34 -2.43 2.69
CA VAL A 48 -0.49 -2.01 1.28
C VAL A 48 -1.72 -1.12 1.12
N VAL A 49 -1.49 0.16 0.84
CA VAL A 49 -2.56 1.09 0.44
C VAL A 49 -2.78 1.01 -1.07
N ASN A 50 -4.03 0.72 -1.48
CA ASN A 50 -4.40 0.54 -2.89
C ASN A 50 -5.48 1.53 -3.29
N GLN A 51 -5.35 2.10 -4.49
CA GLN A 51 -6.29 3.07 -5.02
C GLN A 51 -7.72 2.53 -5.17
N LYS A 52 -7.89 1.24 -5.44
CA LYS A 52 -9.22 0.65 -5.67
C LYS A 52 -10.02 0.44 -4.38
N THR A 53 -9.34 0.25 -3.24
CA THR A 53 -9.98 -0.19 -1.99
C THR A 53 -9.81 0.81 -0.86
N HIS A 54 -8.69 1.52 -0.79
CA HIS A 54 -8.30 2.32 0.37
C HIS A 54 -8.28 3.84 0.10
N ILE A 55 -8.21 4.27 -1.16
CA ILE A 55 -8.08 5.69 -1.52
C ILE A 55 -9.39 6.21 -2.12
N PRO A 56 -10.07 7.17 -1.48
CA PRO A 56 -11.24 7.83 -2.06
C PRO A 56 -10.92 8.57 -3.37
N ALA A 57 -11.91 8.64 -4.26
CA ALA A 57 -11.78 9.42 -5.49
C ALA A 57 -11.50 10.90 -5.17
N GLY A 58 -10.48 11.47 -5.81
CA GLY A 58 -10.09 12.87 -5.60
C GLY A 58 -9.18 13.14 -4.40
N ALA A 59 -8.76 12.11 -3.65
CA ALA A 59 -7.78 12.29 -2.58
C ALA A 59 -6.45 12.83 -3.14
N SER A 60 -5.93 13.88 -2.50
CA SER A 60 -4.64 14.47 -2.87
C SER A 60 -3.47 13.54 -2.51
N PRO A 61 -2.31 13.67 -3.18
CA PRO A 61 -1.11 12.90 -2.83
C PRO A 61 -0.72 13.01 -1.35
N THR A 62 -0.88 14.19 -0.75
CA THR A 62 -0.58 14.41 0.67
C THR A 62 -1.54 13.64 1.58
N GLN A 63 -2.83 13.61 1.26
CA GLN A 63 -3.81 12.82 2.03
C GLN A 63 -3.53 11.32 1.91
N ILE A 64 -3.13 10.85 0.74
CA ILE A 64 -2.74 9.45 0.51
C ILE A 64 -1.50 9.10 1.34
N GLY A 65 -0.47 9.95 1.31
CA GLY A 65 0.75 9.74 2.09
C GLY A 65 0.49 9.77 3.60
N TRP A 66 -0.34 10.71 4.06
CA TRP A 66 -0.76 10.78 5.45
C TRP A 66 -1.48 9.49 5.87
N TYR A 67 -2.47 9.05 5.09
CA TYR A 67 -3.23 7.84 5.40
C TYR A 67 -2.32 6.60 5.41
N ALA A 68 -1.46 6.42 4.41
CA ALA A 68 -0.54 5.28 4.33
C ALA A 68 0.44 5.23 5.51
N THR A 69 0.88 6.40 5.99
CA THR A 69 1.74 6.48 7.18
C THR A 69 0.94 6.20 8.44
N ALA A 70 -0.26 6.80 8.57
CA ALA A 70 -1.10 6.71 9.75
C ALA A 70 -1.56 5.28 10.07
N VAL A 71 -1.94 4.49 9.05
CA VAL A 71 -2.37 3.09 9.25
C VAL A 71 -1.23 2.24 9.83
N ASN A 72 -0.04 2.29 9.22
CA ASN A 72 1.12 1.54 9.72
C ASN A 72 1.57 2.02 11.11
N LEU A 73 1.57 3.33 11.38
CA LEU A 73 1.95 3.84 12.70
C LEU A 73 0.93 3.48 13.80
N SER A 74 -0.34 3.25 13.42
CA SER A 74 -1.37 2.79 14.35
C SER A 74 -1.03 1.40 14.90
N ASP A 75 -0.56 0.47 14.07
CA ASP A 75 -0.19 -0.87 14.53
C ASP A 75 1.03 -0.83 15.45
N ILE A 76 2.01 0.01 15.13
CA ILE A 76 3.19 0.21 15.99
C ILE A 76 2.77 0.74 17.36
N ALA A 77 1.84 1.71 17.39
CA ALA A 77 1.31 2.24 18.63
C ALA A 77 0.48 1.19 19.40
N ALA A 78 -0.31 0.37 18.71
CA ALA A 78 -1.10 -0.71 19.31
C ALA A 78 -0.20 -1.80 19.91
N ALA A 79 0.96 -2.07 19.31
CA ALA A 79 1.99 -2.95 19.84
C ALA A 79 2.77 -2.34 21.04
N GLY A 80 2.49 -1.09 21.42
CA GLY A 80 3.19 -0.38 22.50
C GLY A 80 4.62 0.02 22.16
N ALA A 81 5.00 -0.04 20.87
CA ALA A 81 6.34 0.27 20.41
C ALA A 81 6.50 1.76 20.04
N ARG A 82 7.75 2.21 19.97
CA ARG A 82 8.09 3.57 19.52
C ARG A 82 8.56 3.51 18.06
N PRO A 83 7.97 4.31 17.15
CA PRO A 83 8.41 4.35 15.76
C PRO A 83 9.88 4.80 15.63
N LEU A 84 10.68 4.03 14.90
CA LEU A 84 12.09 4.35 14.61
C LEU A 84 12.28 4.94 13.20
N GLY A 85 11.44 4.54 12.26
CA GLY A 85 11.53 4.96 10.86
C GLY A 85 10.39 4.39 10.03
N PHE A 86 10.30 4.83 8.78
CA PHE A 86 9.27 4.40 7.83
C PHE A 86 9.91 4.17 6.46
N VAL A 87 9.56 3.05 5.82
CA VAL A 87 10.02 2.72 4.47
C VAL A 87 8.80 2.65 3.56
N ALA A 88 8.83 3.41 2.47
CA ALA A 88 7.76 3.43 1.48
C ALA A 88 8.19 2.72 0.20
N ALA A 89 7.39 1.79 -0.26
CA ALA A 89 7.47 1.23 -1.61
C ALA A 89 6.24 1.66 -2.41
N SER A 90 6.43 2.10 -3.66
CA SER A 90 5.32 2.50 -4.53
C SER A 90 5.40 1.79 -5.88
N SER A 91 4.26 1.29 -6.35
CA SER A 91 4.11 0.75 -7.70
C SER A 91 3.34 1.76 -8.55
N ARG A 92 3.79 1.96 -9.79
CA ARG A 92 3.10 2.77 -10.78
C ARG A 92 2.96 1.99 -12.07
N SER A 93 1.78 2.06 -12.67
CA SER A 93 1.63 1.59 -14.05
C SER A 93 2.57 2.40 -14.92
N ARG A 94 3.32 1.74 -15.81
CA ARG A 94 4.04 2.45 -16.86
C ARG A 94 2.98 3.12 -17.74
N GLU A 95 2.97 4.44 -17.78
CA GLU A 95 2.25 5.15 -18.84
C GLU A 95 2.87 4.72 -20.17
N ARG A 96 2.06 4.12 -21.05
CA ARG A 96 2.51 3.86 -22.41
C ARG A 96 2.44 5.17 -23.19
N PRO A 97 3.49 5.57 -23.93
CA PRO A 97 3.50 6.82 -24.69
C PRO A 97 2.31 6.99 -25.66
N SER A 98 1.64 5.90 -26.06
CA SER A 98 0.45 5.93 -26.93
C SER A 98 -0.76 6.61 -26.30
N ASP A 99 -0.84 6.68 -24.97
CA ASP A 99 -2.02 7.20 -24.27
C ASP A 99 -1.95 8.74 -24.11
N ALA A 100 -0.78 9.33 -24.37
CA ALA A 100 -0.60 10.78 -24.48
C ALA A 100 -1.06 11.36 -25.82
N TYR A 101 -1.22 10.53 -26.87
CA TYR A 101 -1.55 10.98 -28.23
C TYR A 101 -3.04 10.83 -28.61
N GLY A 102 -3.93 10.55 -27.64
CA GLY A 102 -5.33 10.20 -27.89
C GLY A 102 -6.41 11.16 -27.36
N ARG A 103 -6.05 12.28 -26.72
CA ARG A 103 -7.03 13.26 -26.17
C ARG A 103 -6.75 14.72 -26.51
N THR A 104 -6.26 15.00 -27.71
CA THR A 104 -6.45 16.31 -28.36
C THR A 104 -7.52 16.17 -29.44
N GLY A 105 -8.76 16.03 -28.99
CA GLY A 105 -9.94 16.03 -29.84
C GLY A 105 -11.08 16.77 -29.14
N SER A 106 -11.46 17.92 -29.69
CA SER A 106 -12.58 18.80 -29.33
C SER A 106 -12.37 19.81 -28.18
N SER A 107 -11.90 21.01 -28.54
CA SER A 107 -12.65 22.27 -28.41
C SER A 107 -11.72 23.51 -28.49
N CYS A 108 -11.17 23.75 -29.68
CA CYS A 108 -10.80 25.11 -30.08
C CYS A 108 -11.02 25.20 -31.59
N GLY A 109 -12.19 25.72 -31.97
CA GLY A 109 -12.45 26.10 -33.37
C GLY A 109 -11.55 27.28 -33.76
N PRO A 110 -11.15 27.40 -35.03
CA PRO A 110 -10.24 28.46 -35.45
C PRO A 110 -10.94 29.82 -35.38
N ALA A 111 -10.29 30.77 -34.70
CA ALA A 111 -10.61 32.19 -34.80
C ALA A 111 -10.46 32.61 -36.27
N ARG A 112 -11.58 32.99 -36.89
CA ARG A 112 -11.56 33.67 -38.19
C ARG A 112 -10.98 35.07 -37.98
N SER A 113 -9.87 35.36 -38.65
CA SER A 113 -9.35 36.72 -38.81
C SER A 113 -10.11 37.39 -39.97
N PRO A 114 -10.60 38.64 -39.82
CA PRO A 114 -11.13 39.38 -40.96
C PRO A 114 -9.96 39.98 -41.75
N ALA A 115 -9.88 39.63 -43.03
CA ALA A 115 -9.06 40.34 -44.00
C ALA A 115 -9.98 41.18 -44.89
N THR A 116 -9.73 42.50 -44.86
CA THR A 116 -10.27 43.59 -45.71
C THR A 116 -11.73 43.98 -45.55
#